data_AF-A0A358DVU4-F1
#
_entry.id   AF-A0A358DVU4-F1
#
_cell.length_a   1.000
_cell.length_b   1.000
_cell.length_c   1.000
_cell.angle_alpha   90.00
_cell.angle_beta   90.00
_cell.angle_gamma   90.00
#
_symmetry.space_group_name_H-M   'P 1'
#
loop_
_entity.id
_entity.type
_entity.pdbx_description
1 polymer ?
#
loop_
_entity_poly.entity_id
_entity_poly.type
_entity_poly.pdbx_seq_one_letter_code
_entity_poly.pdbx_strand_id
1 'polypeptide(L)'
;MRCYCCSSKSFDECCGPFIKGDKHPSSAEQLMRSRFSAYATAHYQYILETYTKEKQQGLSVEDLAQSAQGATWFALKVHPTLAASSVDSLVGNSVSSTEDSSIDSTVNADAKVEAVTNAEPISKTNLKSISKPNNAIVEFTAYYFENKSMYQLHETSNFSVEDGKWRYHDGVLHDDCGKIKYGRNLPCVCGSNKKFKQCCATKSR
;
A
#
# COMPACT_ATOMS: atom_id res chain seq x y z
N MET A 1 11.52 8.84 -16.41
CA MET A 1 10.26 8.07 -16.58
C MET A 1 9.51 8.01 -15.26
N ARG A 2 8.17 7.91 -15.27
CA ARG A 2 7.40 7.70 -14.02
C ARG A 2 7.75 6.36 -13.40
N CYS A 3 7.79 6.29 -12.07
CA CYS A 3 8.08 5.07 -11.35
C CYS A 3 7.01 3.98 -11.64
N TYR A 4 7.47 2.72 -11.72
CA TYR A 4 6.62 1.56 -12.00
C TYR A 4 5.61 1.30 -10.88
N CYS A 5 5.95 1.63 -9.62
CA CYS A 5 5.04 1.52 -8.47
C CYS A 5 3.86 2.52 -8.46
N CYS A 6 3.71 3.33 -9.51
CA CYS A 6 2.60 4.27 -9.71
C CYS A 6 2.48 5.40 -8.67
N SER A 7 3.56 5.72 -7.95
CA SER A 7 3.64 6.79 -6.93
C SER A 7 3.63 8.24 -7.46
N SER A 8 3.23 8.46 -8.72
CA SER A 8 3.31 9.70 -9.51
C SER A 8 4.71 10.30 -9.73
N LYS A 9 5.68 10.02 -8.85
CA LYS A 9 7.09 10.44 -8.92
C LYS A 9 7.86 9.78 -10.07
N SER A 10 9.02 10.36 -10.41
CA SER A 10 9.98 9.71 -11.30
C SER A 10 10.59 8.45 -10.64
N PHE A 11 11.14 7.54 -11.45
CA PHE A 11 11.80 6.35 -10.92
C PHE A 11 12.97 6.71 -9.99
N ASP A 12 13.82 7.65 -10.39
CA ASP A 12 15.02 8.07 -9.65
C ASP A 12 14.72 8.80 -8.34
N GLU A 13 13.54 9.43 -8.21
CA GLU A 13 13.09 10.07 -6.96
C GLU A 13 12.22 9.15 -6.10
N CYS A 14 11.91 7.94 -6.58
CA CYS A 14 11.02 7.00 -5.91
C CYS A 14 11.71 5.69 -5.57
N CYS A 15 11.67 4.69 -6.46
CA CYS A 15 12.18 3.36 -6.16
C CYS A 15 13.65 3.17 -6.52
N GLY A 16 14.18 3.99 -7.43
CA GLY A 16 15.57 3.92 -7.89
C GLY A 16 16.59 3.92 -6.75
N PRO A 17 16.53 4.85 -5.77
CA PRO A 17 17.50 4.90 -4.67
C PRO A 17 17.48 3.65 -3.77
N PHE A 18 16.34 2.98 -3.63
CA PHE A 18 16.28 1.74 -2.84
C PHE A 18 16.91 0.58 -3.59
N ILE A 19 16.61 0.47 -4.89
CA ILE A 19 17.10 -0.59 -5.76
C ILE A 19 18.62 -0.48 -5.98
N LYS A 20 19.15 0.75 -6.05
CA LYS A 20 20.59 1.04 -6.15
C LYS A 20 21.35 0.83 -4.83
N GLY A 21 20.64 0.75 -3.70
CA GLY A 21 21.24 0.63 -2.37
C GLY A 21 21.58 1.95 -1.67
N ASP A 22 21.26 3.11 -2.28
CA ASP A 22 21.54 4.44 -1.72
C ASP A 22 20.68 4.77 -0.49
N LYS A 23 19.49 4.16 -0.41
CA LYS A 23 18.52 4.36 0.67
C LYS A 23 17.87 3.04 1.06
N HIS A 24 17.18 3.03 2.20
CA HIS A 24 16.32 1.92 2.62
C HIS A 24 14.86 2.34 2.75
N PRO A 25 13.90 1.48 2.41
CA PRO A 25 12.49 1.76 2.62
C PRO A 25 12.17 2.00 4.11
N SER A 26 11.42 3.05 4.41
CA SER A 26 11.04 3.42 5.77
C SER A 26 9.78 2.69 6.26
N SER A 27 8.98 2.13 5.35
CA SER A 27 7.76 1.36 5.63
C SER A 27 7.67 0.08 4.80
N ALA A 28 6.86 -0.88 5.26
CA ALA A 28 6.54 -2.10 4.51
C ALA A 28 5.93 -1.79 3.14
N GLU A 29 5.00 -0.84 3.06
CA GLU A 29 4.43 -0.39 1.77
C GLU A 29 5.52 0.13 0.83
N GLN A 30 6.45 0.93 1.33
CA GLN A 30 7.53 1.46 0.50
C GLN A 30 8.46 0.34 0.01
N LEU A 31 8.71 -0.66 0.86
CA LEU A 31 9.43 -1.86 0.45
C LEU A 31 8.66 -2.61 -0.64
N MET A 32 7.37 -2.89 -0.44
CA MET A 32 6.51 -3.54 -1.43
C MET A 32 6.59 -2.80 -2.78
N ARG A 33 6.40 -1.48 -2.79
CA ARG A 33 6.47 -0.65 -4.01
C ARG A 33 7.82 -0.73 -4.72
N SER A 34 8.91 -0.72 -3.94
CA SER A 34 10.26 -0.85 -4.50
C SER A 34 10.54 -2.25 -5.05
N ARG A 35 10.08 -3.32 -4.38
CA ARG A 35 10.17 -4.71 -4.87
C ARG A 35 9.40 -4.87 -6.18
N PHE A 36 8.18 -4.36 -6.27
CA PHE A 36 7.44 -4.35 -7.54
C PHE A 36 8.22 -3.66 -8.66
N SER A 37 8.82 -2.50 -8.38
CA SER A 37 9.59 -1.77 -9.39
C SER A 37 10.86 -2.51 -9.81
N ALA A 38 11.49 -3.24 -8.89
CA ALA A 38 12.63 -4.10 -9.18
C ALA A 38 12.27 -5.30 -10.07
N TYR A 39 11.09 -5.93 -9.88
CA TYR A 39 10.58 -6.91 -10.84
C TYR A 39 10.39 -6.31 -12.23
N ALA A 40 9.80 -5.11 -12.32
CA ALA A 40 9.57 -4.42 -13.59
C ALA A 40 10.85 -3.97 -14.31
N THR A 41 11.99 -3.97 -13.62
CA THR A 41 13.30 -3.53 -14.12
C THR A 41 14.38 -4.62 -14.03
N ALA A 42 13.99 -5.86 -13.75
CA ALA A 42 14.86 -7.03 -13.65
C ALA A 42 16.01 -6.92 -12.63
N HIS A 43 15.81 -6.18 -11.53
CA HIS A 43 16.79 -6.06 -10.43
C HIS A 43 16.56 -7.15 -9.36
N TYR A 44 16.73 -8.42 -9.74
CA TYR A 44 16.41 -9.57 -8.89
C TYR A 44 17.34 -9.72 -7.66
N GLN A 45 18.56 -9.19 -7.73
CA GLN A 45 19.45 -9.10 -6.56
C GLN A 45 18.78 -8.34 -5.41
N TYR A 46 18.16 -7.18 -5.70
CA TYR A 46 17.43 -6.41 -4.70
C TYR A 46 16.21 -7.17 -4.15
N ILE A 47 15.54 -7.95 -5.00
CA ILE A 47 14.42 -8.80 -4.56
C ILE A 47 14.90 -9.84 -3.55
N LEU A 48 15.99 -10.56 -3.86
CA LEU A 48 16.58 -11.55 -2.97
C LEU A 48 17.03 -10.91 -1.64
N GLU A 49 17.77 -9.81 -1.72
CA GLU A 49 18.30 -9.11 -0.55
C GLU A 49 17.23 -8.54 0.39
N THR A 50 16.01 -8.34 -0.12
CA THR A 50 14.90 -7.81 0.66
C THR A 50 13.89 -8.87 1.12
N TYR A 51 14.16 -10.16 0.87
CA TYR A 51 13.55 -11.25 1.64
C TYR A 51 14.10 -11.29 3.07
N THR A 52 13.36 -11.92 4.00
CA THR A 52 13.88 -12.32 5.31
C THR A 52 15.08 -13.24 5.17
N LYS A 53 15.97 -13.21 6.16
CA LYS A 53 17.20 -14.03 6.15
C LYS A 53 16.92 -15.53 6.07
N GLU A 54 15.82 -15.98 6.66
CA GLU A 54 15.34 -17.35 6.56
C GLU A 54 15.04 -17.72 5.09
N LYS A 55 14.22 -16.92 4.39
CA LYS A 55 13.80 -17.22 3.01
C LYS A 55 14.94 -17.14 2.01
N GLN A 56 15.96 -16.32 2.26
CA GLN A 56 17.13 -16.20 1.39
C GLN A 56 17.88 -17.53 1.20
N GLN A 57 17.84 -18.44 2.17
CA GLN A 57 18.59 -19.71 2.11
C GLN A 57 18.06 -20.67 1.03
N GLY A 58 16.81 -20.51 0.61
CA GLY A 58 16.15 -21.36 -0.39
C GLY A 58 15.84 -20.65 -1.70
N LEU A 59 16.39 -19.46 -1.94
CA LEU A 59 16.11 -18.65 -3.12
C LEU A 59 17.42 -18.25 -3.81
N SER A 60 17.41 -18.27 -5.15
CA SER A 60 18.47 -17.72 -5.97
C SER A 60 17.97 -16.57 -6.85
N VAL A 61 18.91 -15.77 -7.36
CA VAL A 61 18.59 -14.68 -8.30
C VAL A 61 18.04 -15.26 -9.61
N GLU A 62 18.58 -16.41 -10.01
CA GLU A 62 18.23 -17.15 -11.20
C GLU A 62 16.79 -17.67 -11.13
N ASP A 63 16.40 -18.28 -10.01
CA ASP A 63 15.02 -18.77 -9.81
C ASP A 63 14.01 -17.62 -9.85
N LEU A 64 14.35 -16.49 -9.19
CA LEU A 64 13.52 -15.29 -9.22
C LEU A 64 13.39 -14.73 -10.65
N ALA A 65 14.49 -14.66 -11.39
CA ALA A 65 14.50 -14.19 -12.77
C ALA A 65 13.68 -15.11 -13.69
N GLN A 66 13.82 -16.42 -13.52
CA GLN A 66 13.09 -17.42 -14.29
C GLN A 66 11.60 -17.37 -13.99
N SER A 67 11.21 -17.21 -12.72
CA SER A 67 9.79 -17.10 -12.33
C SER A 67 9.10 -15.86 -12.91
N ALA A 68 9.85 -14.79 -13.17
CA ALA A 68 9.35 -13.55 -13.75
C ALA A 68 9.48 -13.51 -15.29
N GLN A 69 10.04 -14.56 -15.91
CA GLN A 69 10.27 -14.59 -17.35
C GLN A 69 8.96 -14.48 -18.14
N GLY A 70 8.94 -13.66 -19.19
CA GLY A 70 7.76 -13.45 -20.03
C GLY A 70 6.75 -12.45 -19.47
N ALA A 71 6.82 -12.11 -18.17
CA ALA A 71 5.97 -11.12 -17.55
C ALA A 71 6.52 -9.70 -17.73
N THR A 72 5.70 -8.81 -18.31
CA THR A 72 5.97 -7.37 -18.36
C THR A 72 5.15 -6.65 -17.30
N TRP A 73 5.72 -6.48 -16.11
CA TRP A 73 5.10 -5.76 -15.00
C TRP A 73 4.98 -4.27 -15.29
N PHE A 74 3.80 -3.68 -15.13
CA PHE A 74 3.57 -2.32 -15.61
C PHE A 74 2.79 -1.38 -14.69
N ALA A 75 2.03 -1.91 -13.74
CA ALA A 75 1.29 -1.10 -12.76
C ALA A 75 1.11 -1.84 -11.43
N LEU A 76 1.03 -1.05 -10.36
CA LEU A 76 0.79 -1.52 -9.01
C LEU A 76 -0.31 -0.66 -8.37
N LYS A 77 -1.25 -1.31 -7.72
CA LYS A 77 -2.24 -0.69 -6.85
C LYS A 77 -2.11 -1.27 -5.45
N VAL A 78 -1.64 -0.46 -4.49
CA VAL A 78 -1.67 -0.82 -3.07
C VAL A 78 -3.05 -0.47 -2.51
N HIS A 79 -3.65 -1.36 -1.75
CA HIS A 79 -4.95 -1.15 -1.12
C HIS A 79 -4.77 -0.59 0.30
N PRO A 80 -5.73 0.20 0.80
CA PRO A 80 -5.70 0.66 2.18
C PRO A 80 -5.72 -0.52 3.14
N THR A 81 -4.79 -0.56 4.09
CA THR A 81 -4.85 -1.53 5.19
C THR A 81 -6.12 -1.23 6.00
N LEU A 82 -7.13 -2.09 5.91
CA LEU A 82 -8.23 -2.07 6.87
C LEU A 82 -7.60 -2.39 8.22
N ALA A 83 -7.60 -1.41 9.14
CA ALA A 83 -7.20 -1.67 10.51
C ALA A 83 -8.03 -2.87 10.99
N ALA A 84 -7.36 -3.94 11.41
CA ALA A 84 -8.01 -5.15 11.88
C ALA A 84 -9.07 -4.74 12.90
N SER A 85 -10.34 -4.86 12.52
CA SER A 85 -11.45 -4.68 13.44
C SER A 85 -11.29 -5.74 14.50
N SER A 86 -11.04 -5.31 15.72
CA SER A 86 -11.08 -6.14 16.92
C SER A 86 -12.37 -6.97 16.89
N VAL A 87 -12.27 -8.27 16.62
CA VAL A 87 -13.38 -9.20 16.84
C VAL A 87 -13.41 -9.49 18.33
N ASP A 88 -13.92 -8.53 19.11
CA ASP A 88 -14.28 -8.81 20.48
C ASP A 88 -15.55 -9.69 20.46
N SER A 89 -15.41 -10.88 21.02
CA SER A 89 -16.46 -11.87 21.10
C SER A 89 -17.26 -11.61 22.37
N LEU A 90 -18.42 -10.98 22.25
CA LEU A 90 -19.41 -10.97 23.34
C LEU A 90 -20.80 -11.31 22.80
N VAL A 91 -21.22 -12.50 23.21
CA VAL A 91 -22.58 -13.03 23.21
C VAL A 91 -23.45 -12.19 24.16
N GLY A 92 -24.70 -11.87 23.77
CA GLY A 92 -25.73 -11.50 24.77
C GLY A 92 -26.80 -10.49 24.35
N ASN A 93 -27.86 -11.02 23.73
CA ASN A 93 -29.29 -10.68 23.90
C ASN A 93 -29.78 -9.24 24.19
N SER A 94 -30.58 -8.75 23.23
CA SER A 94 -32.03 -8.41 23.32
C SER A 94 -32.61 -7.30 24.22
N VAL A 95 -33.66 -6.72 23.63
CA VAL A 95 -34.83 -5.97 24.16
C VAL A 95 -34.63 -4.44 24.25
N SER A 96 -35.13 -3.63 23.32
CA SER A 96 -36.51 -3.19 22.94
C SER A 96 -37.04 -1.97 23.72
N SER A 97 -37.72 -1.11 22.94
CA SER A 97 -38.77 -0.15 23.35
C SER A 97 -38.30 1.11 24.09
N THR A 98 -38.84 2.32 23.91
CA THR A 98 -39.93 2.95 23.14
C THR A 98 -39.86 4.45 23.51
N GLU A 99 -40.17 5.35 22.55
CA GLU A 99 -40.96 6.62 22.67
C GLU A 99 -40.64 7.61 23.83
N ASP A 100 -40.67 8.94 23.72
CA ASP A 100 -41.56 9.84 22.99
C ASP A 100 -41.10 11.32 23.13
N SER A 101 -41.63 12.15 22.23
CA SER A 101 -42.06 13.57 22.35
C SER A 101 -41.09 14.75 22.61
N SER A 102 -40.83 15.45 21.50
CA SER A 102 -41.13 16.86 21.18
C SER A 102 -41.71 17.81 22.26
N ILE A 103 -41.16 19.03 22.39
CA ILE A 103 -41.70 20.36 21.95
C ILE A 103 -40.79 21.50 22.50
N ASP A 104 -40.22 22.39 21.67
CA ASP A 104 -40.65 23.78 21.30
C ASP A 104 -40.30 24.83 22.39
N SER A 105 -39.84 26.07 22.21
CA SER A 105 -39.41 26.95 21.10
C SER A 105 -38.78 28.24 21.71
N THR A 106 -37.95 28.97 20.94
CA THR A 106 -37.73 30.46 20.95
C THR A 106 -37.17 31.15 22.23
N VAL A 107 -36.32 32.19 22.26
CA VAL A 107 -35.90 33.27 21.34
C VAL A 107 -34.66 34.00 21.92
N ASN A 108 -33.90 34.65 21.01
CA ASN A 108 -33.15 35.93 21.12
C ASN A 108 -32.00 36.08 22.14
N ALA A 109 -30.75 36.26 21.67
CA ALA A 109 -30.09 37.52 21.27
C ALA A 109 -29.48 38.28 22.46
N ASP A 110 -28.14 38.29 22.58
CA ASP A 110 -27.34 39.50 22.38
C ASP A 110 -25.85 39.25 22.69
N ALA A 111 -25.02 39.95 21.92
CA ALA A 111 -23.58 39.88 21.95
C ALA A 111 -22.98 40.51 23.22
N LYS A 112 -21.94 39.89 23.78
CA LYS A 112 -20.87 40.63 24.46
C LYS A 112 -19.55 39.86 24.37
N VAL A 113 -18.70 40.32 23.47
CA VAL A 113 -17.29 39.92 23.39
C VAL A 113 -16.53 40.83 24.34
N GLU A 114 -16.04 40.29 25.46
CA GLU A 114 -15.08 40.97 26.33
C GLU A 114 -13.81 40.12 26.42
N ALA A 115 -12.72 40.74 25.96
CA ALA A 115 -11.37 40.24 26.08
C ALA A 115 -10.94 40.20 27.55
N VAL A 116 -10.34 39.10 27.97
CA VAL A 116 -9.49 39.06 29.17
C VAL A 116 -8.22 38.27 28.88
N THR A 117 -7.15 38.86 29.37
CA THR A 117 -5.73 38.67 29.16
C THR A 117 -5.15 37.41 29.81
N ASN A 118 -4.13 36.85 29.15
CA ASN A 118 -2.89 36.25 29.67
C ASN A 118 -2.95 35.16 30.77
N ALA A 119 -2.49 33.94 30.41
CA ALA A 119 -1.48 33.18 31.18
C ALA A 119 -0.92 31.97 30.36
N GLU A 120 0.38 32.05 30.03
CA GLU A 120 1.49 31.07 29.96
C GLU A 120 1.32 29.52 29.79
N PRO A 121 2.40 28.81 29.38
CA PRO A 121 2.39 27.85 28.27
C PRO A 121 1.96 26.45 28.70
N ILE A 122 1.09 25.83 27.89
CA ILE A 122 0.84 24.38 28.02
C ILE A 122 2.11 23.65 27.58
N SER A 123 2.78 23.14 28.60
CA SER A 123 3.96 22.31 28.53
C SER A 123 3.78 21.17 27.54
N LYS A 124 4.87 20.90 26.83
CA LYS A 124 5.15 19.72 26.00
C LYS A 124 4.52 18.45 26.58
N THR A 125 3.30 18.12 26.15
CA THR A 125 2.70 16.82 26.47
C THR A 125 3.28 15.79 25.53
N ASN A 126 4.44 15.26 25.95
CA ASN A 126 4.92 13.91 25.76
C ASN A 126 4.19 13.12 24.65
N LEU A 127 4.59 13.33 23.39
CA LEU A 127 4.25 12.43 22.30
C LEU A 127 4.94 11.11 22.62
N LYS A 128 4.22 10.18 23.26
CA LYS A 128 4.63 8.78 23.41
C LYS A 128 5.15 8.34 22.05
N SER A 129 6.44 8.03 21.97
CA SER A 129 7.05 7.41 20.81
C SER A 129 6.28 6.13 20.53
N ILE A 130 5.37 6.17 19.56
CA ILE A 130 4.72 4.98 19.04
C ILE A 130 5.86 4.10 18.54
N SER A 131 6.13 2.99 19.24
CA SER A 131 7.12 2.02 18.79
C SER A 131 6.75 1.63 17.37
N LYS A 132 7.70 1.80 16.45
CA LYS A 132 7.49 1.44 15.06
C LYS A 132 7.06 -0.03 15.01
N PRO A 133 5.98 -0.38 14.30
CA PRO A 133 5.55 -1.77 14.24
C PRO A 133 6.67 -2.61 13.62
N ASN A 134 7.02 -3.71 14.28
CA ASN A 134 8.06 -4.63 13.81
C ASN A 134 7.54 -5.58 12.72
N ASN A 135 6.22 -5.63 12.52
CA ASN A 135 5.55 -6.39 11.47
C ASN A 135 4.48 -5.52 10.81
N ALA A 136 4.19 -5.76 9.54
CA ALA A 136 3.13 -5.08 8.81
C ALA A 136 2.59 -5.94 7.68
N ILE A 137 1.35 -5.66 7.28
CA ILE A 137 0.67 -6.34 6.19
C ILE A 137 0.39 -5.33 5.08
N VAL A 138 0.63 -5.72 3.83
CA VAL A 138 0.34 -4.90 2.66
C VAL A 138 -0.44 -5.73 1.65
N GLU A 139 -1.68 -5.31 1.37
CA GLU A 139 -2.52 -5.88 0.31
C GLU A 139 -2.35 -5.04 -0.98
N PHE A 140 -2.16 -5.70 -2.12
CA PHE A 140 -1.96 -5.01 -3.39
C PHE A 140 -2.37 -5.85 -4.60
N THR A 141 -2.71 -5.16 -5.69
CA THR A 141 -2.85 -5.75 -7.02
C THR A 141 -1.72 -5.29 -7.93
N ALA A 142 -0.93 -6.24 -8.44
CA ALA A 142 0.09 -6.04 -9.45
C ALA A 142 -0.43 -6.46 -10.83
N TYR A 143 -0.16 -5.65 -11.85
CA TYR A 143 -0.60 -5.90 -13.22
C TYR A 143 0.59 -6.12 -14.14
N TYR A 144 0.48 -7.15 -14.98
CA TYR A 144 1.49 -7.51 -15.97
C TYR A 144 0.86 -7.94 -17.28
N PHE A 145 1.66 -7.88 -18.35
CA PHE A 145 1.35 -8.53 -19.61
C PHE A 145 2.16 -9.81 -19.76
N GLU A 146 1.52 -10.83 -20.32
CA GLU A 146 2.17 -12.06 -20.76
C GLU A 146 1.45 -12.53 -22.02
N ASN A 147 2.19 -12.88 -23.09
CA ASN A 147 1.62 -13.33 -24.36
C ASN A 147 0.50 -12.39 -24.90
N LYS A 148 0.73 -11.07 -24.81
CA LYS A 148 -0.21 -9.99 -25.21
C LYS A 148 -1.54 -9.97 -24.42
N SER A 149 -1.67 -10.80 -23.39
CA SER A 149 -2.80 -10.83 -22.48
C SER A 149 -2.45 -10.09 -21.21
N MET A 150 -3.44 -9.40 -20.62
CA MET A 150 -3.28 -8.71 -19.35
C MET A 150 -3.67 -9.64 -18.21
N TYR A 151 -2.86 -9.62 -17.15
CA TYR A 151 -3.07 -10.40 -15.95
C TYR A 151 -3.04 -9.50 -14.72
N GLN A 152 -3.68 -9.96 -13.65
CA GLN A 152 -3.54 -9.41 -12.32
C GLN A 152 -3.04 -10.47 -11.35
N LEU A 153 -2.20 -10.05 -10.42
CA LEU A 153 -1.80 -10.79 -9.23
C LEU A 153 -2.26 -9.96 -8.03
N HIS A 154 -3.15 -10.52 -7.22
CA HIS A 154 -3.67 -9.89 -6.02
C HIS A 154 -3.18 -10.66 -4.80
N GLU A 155 -2.45 -9.98 -3.93
CA GLU A 155 -1.76 -10.61 -2.80
C GLU A 155 -1.87 -9.75 -1.54
N THR A 156 -1.97 -10.42 -0.40
CA THR A 156 -1.74 -9.85 0.93
C THR A 156 -0.41 -10.38 1.47
N SER A 157 0.63 -9.53 1.53
CA SER A 157 1.95 -9.94 2.02
C SER A 157 2.24 -9.49 3.44
N ASN A 158 2.99 -10.31 4.16
CA ASN A 158 3.56 -10.03 5.46
C ASN A 158 5.00 -9.51 5.33
N PHE A 159 5.30 -8.49 6.12
CA PHE A 159 6.61 -7.88 6.24
C PHE A 159 7.03 -7.83 7.70
N SER A 160 8.33 -8.00 7.95
CA SER A 160 8.94 -7.89 9.28
C SER A 160 10.18 -7.00 9.22
N VAL A 161 10.61 -6.49 10.37
CA VAL A 161 11.87 -5.74 10.50
C VAL A 161 12.97 -6.67 10.99
N GLU A 162 14.05 -6.80 10.23
CA GLU A 162 15.29 -7.50 10.59
C GLU A 162 16.47 -6.54 10.47
N ASP A 163 17.32 -6.45 11.51
CA ASP A 163 18.46 -5.52 11.57
C ASP A 163 18.09 -4.07 11.23
N GLY A 164 16.91 -3.63 11.69
CA GLY A 164 16.38 -2.29 11.44
C GLY A 164 15.90 -2.05 10.00
N LYS A 165 15.87 -3.07 9.13
CA LYS A 165 15.40 -2.99 7.74
C LYS A 165 14.13 -3.80 7.55
N TRP A 166 13.17 -3.26 6.81
CA TRP A 166 12.00 -4.02 6.39
C TRP A 166 12.41 -5.17 5.46
N ARG A 167 11.76 -6.32 5.62
CA ARG A 167 11.93 -7.55 4.84
C ARG A 167 10.57 -8.09 4.44
N TYR A 168 10.50 -8.65 3.22
CA TYR A 168 9.37 -9.46 2.79
C TYR A 168 9.52 -10.86 3.38
N HIS A 169 8.45 -11.37 3.98
CA HIS A 169 8.42 -12.71 4.57
C HIS A 169 7.68 -13.70 3.64
N ASP A 170 6.37 -13.53 3.51
CA ASP A 170 5.48 -14.34 2.68
C ASP A 170 4.21 -13.55 2.32
N GLY A 171 3.30 -14.18 1.59
CA GLY A 171 2.02 -13.59 1.23
C GLY A 171 1.02 -14.64 0.78
N VAL A 172 -0.26 -14.26 0.82
CA VAL A 172 -1.39 -15.08 0.41
C VAL A 172 -1.98 -14.48 -0.85
N LEU A 173 -2.09 -15.29 -1.91
CA LEU A 173 -2.77 -14.91 -3.15
C LEU A 173 -4.29 -15.00 -2.97
N HIS A 174 -5.00 -14.04 -3.55
CA HIS A 174 -6.46 -14.03 -3.60
C HIS A 174 -6.99 -14.76 -4.84
N ASP A 175 -8.25 -15.20 -4.77
CA ASP A 175 -8.90 -16.02 -5.82
C ASP A 175 -9.13 -15.27 -7.15
N ASP A 176 -9.02 -13.93 -7.15
CA ASP A 176 -9.21 -13.11 -8.34
C ASP A 176 -7.93 -12.96 -9.19
N CYS A 177 -6.85 -13.67 -8.85
CA CYS A 177 -5.64 -13.72 -9.67
C CYS A 177 -5.90 -14.32 -11.07
N GLY A 178 -5.13 -13.86 -12.06
CA GLY A 178 -5.08 -14.45 -13.39
C GLY A 178 -5.42 -13.47 -14.52
N LYS A 179 -5.83 -14.04 -15.65
CA LYS A 179 -6.07 -13.28 -16.89
C LYS A 179 -7.33 -12.43 -16.77
N ILE A 180 -7.19 -11.14 -17.07
CA ILE A 180 -8.30 -10.19 -17.01
C ILE A 180 -8.59 -9.55 -18.36
N LYS A 181 -9.87 -9.23 -18.59
CA LYS A 181 -10.30 -8.39 -19.71
C LYS A 181 -10.42 -6.96 -19.23
N TYR A 182 -9.52 -6.08 -19.68
CA TYR A 182 -9.54 -4.66 -19.32
C TYR A 182 -9.88 -3.77 -20.52
N GLY A 183 -10.87 -2.89 -20.35
CA GLY A 183 -11.38 -2.05 -21.43
C GLY A 183 -10.37 -0.99 -21.90
N ARG A 184 -10.08 -0.95 -23.22
CA ARG A 184 -9.11 -0.02 -23.83
C ARG A 184 -9.40 1.47 -23.58
N ASN A 185 -10.67 1.84 -23.40
CA ASN A 185 -11.09 3.22 -23.17
C ASN A 185 -11.27 3.57 -21.69
N LEU A 186 -11.14 2.60 -20.77
CA LEU A 186 -11.22 2.84 -19.33
C LEU A 186 -10.02 3.68 -18.85
N PRO A 187 -10.14 4.38 -17.70
CA PRO A 187 -9.00 4.99 -17.03
C PRO A 187 -7.87 3.97 -16.84
N CYS A 188 -6.62 4.38 -17.02
CA CYS A 188 -5.50 3.44 -16.90
C CYS A 188 -5.29 3.03 -15.44
N VAL A 189 -5.09 1.72 -15.19
CA VAL A 189 -4.84 1.14 -13.85
C VAL A 189 -3.63 1.73 -13.10
N CYS A 190 -2.69 2.39 -13.81
CA CYS A 190 -1.56 3.07 -13.18
C CYS A 190 -1.90 4.44 -12.56
N GLY A 191 -3.17 4.85 -12.58
CA GLY A 191 -3.62 6.12 -11.99
C GLY A 191 -3.15 7.36 -12.77
N SER A 192 -2.81 7.22 -14.06
CA SER A 192 -2.27 8.34 -14.86
C SER A 192 -3.30 9.35 -15.35
N ASN A 193 -4.59 9.14 -15.06
CA ASN A 193 -5.74 9.87 -15.62
C ASN A 193 -5.87 9.81 -17.16
N LYS A 194 -5.02 9.04 -17.85
CA LYS A 194 -5.16 8.75 -19.29
C LYS A 194 -6.03 7.52 -19.51
N LYS A 195 -6.65 7.42 -20.69
CA LYS A 195 -7.29 6.16 -21.14
C LYS A 195 -6.23 5.07 -21.26
N PHE A 196 -6.58 3.81 -20.96
CA PHE A 196 -5.65 2.68 -20.97
C PHE A 196 -4.89 2.55 -22.31
N LYS A 197 -5.60 2.66 -23.43
CA LYS A 197 -5.00 2.61 -24.79
C LYS A 197 -3.96 3.70 -25.07
N GLN A 198 -4.03 4.83 -24.36
CA GLN A 198 -3.13 5.99 -24.49
C GLN A 198 -2.04 5.98 -23.40
N CYS A 199 -1.97 4.91 -22.61
CA CYS A 199 -1.06 4.79 -21.48
C CYS A 199 -0.42 3.39 -21.46
N CYS A 200 -0.73 2.56 -20.44
CA CYS A 200 -0.01 1.32 -20.22
C CYS A 200 -0.25 0.24 -21.27
N ALA A 201 -1.32 0.32 -22.08
CA ALA A 201 -1.51 -0.62 -23.19
C ALA A 201 -0.35 -0.62 -24.20
N THR A 202 0.42 0.48 -24.26
CA THR A 202 1.62 0.57 -25.12
C THR A 202 2.77 -0.31 -24.65
N LYS A 203 2.77 -0.72 -23.37
CA LYS A 203 3.76 -1.62 -22.75
C LYS A 203 3.47 -3.10 -23.01
N SER A 204 2.37 -3.43 -23.69
CA SER A 204 2.00 -4.79 -24.11
C SER A 204 2.70 -5.24 -25.40
N ARG A 205 3.56 -4.40 -25.97
CA ARG A 205 4.20 -4.63 -27.27
C ARG A 205 5.47 -5.45 -27.11
#